data_AF-A0A0C5C1J6-F1
#
_entry.id   AF-A0A0C5C1J6-F1
#
_cell.length_a   1.000
_cell.length_b   1.000
_cell.length_c   1.000
_cell.angle_alpha   90.00
_cell.angle_beta   90.00
_cell.angle_gamma   90.00
#
_symmetry.space_group_name_H-M   'P 1'
#
loop_
_entity.id
_entity.type
_entity.pdbx_description
1 polymer ?
#
loop_
_entity_poly.entity_id
_entity_poly.type
_entity_poly.pdbx_seq_one_letter_code
_entity_poly.pdbx_strand_id
1 'polypeptide(L)' 'MTKTQEEPISEKSIQDRLRQASCITVESALRNKVNLNVEWYDVHGEQQNQKFTIAAGSVIEF' A
#
# COMPACT_ATOMS: atom_id res chain seq x y z
N MET A 1 2.76 -36.51 11.20
CA MET A 1 1.77 -35.44 11.40
C MET A 1 2.53 -34.18 11.78
N THR A 2 2.85 -33.33 10.81
CA THR A 2 3.59 -32.08 11.03
C THR A 2 2.59 -31.01 11.47
N LYS A 3 2.72 -30.59 12.72
CA LYS A 3 1.86 -29.59 13.36
C LYS A 3 2.44 -28.22 13.00
N THR A 4 1.86 -27.54 12.01
CA THR A 4 2.21 -26.16 11.66
C THR A 4 1.91 -25.29 12.88
N GLN A 5 2.94 -24.76 13.52
CA GLN A 5 2.80 -23.75 14.56
C GLN A 5 2.37 -22.46 13.86
N GLU A 6 1.09 -22.10 14.00
CA GLU A 6 0.61 -20.76 13.67
C GLU A 6 1.24 -19.82 14.70
N GLU A 7 2.26 -19.06 14.27
CA GLU A 7 2.79 -17.97 15.07
C GLU A 7 1.65 -17.00 15.40
N PRO A 8 1.46 -16.58 16.66
CA PRO A 8 0.46 -15.59 16.98
C PRO A 8 0.79 -14.34 16.17
N ILE A 9 -0.13 -13.94 15.28
CA ILE A 9 -0.04 -12.69 14.55
C ILE A 9 -0.05 -11.60 15.62
N SER A 10 1.15 -11.16 16.01
CA SER A 10 1.34 -9.98 16.85
C SER A 10 0.80 -8.83 16.02
N GLU A 11 -0.45 -8.45 16.29
CA GLU A 11 -1.07 -7.28 15.69
C GLU A 11 -0.19 -6.09 16.02
N LYS A 12 0.68 -5.71 15.07
CA LYS A 12 1.51 -4.51 15.16
C LYS A 12 0.60 -3.37 15.62
N SER A 13 1.10 -2.57 16.58
CA SER A 13 0.34 -1.44 17.11
C SER A 13 -0.20 -0.57 15.96
N ILE A 14 -1.37 0.05 16.13
CA ILE A 14 -1.93 0.98 15.13
C ILE A 14 -0.88 2.03 14.74
N GLN A 15 -0.04 2.45 15.68
CA GLN A 15 1.08 3.36 15.43
C GLN A 15 2.14 2.78 14.49
N ASP A 16 2.53 1.51 14.65
CA ASP A 16 3.48 0.85 13.74
C ASP A 16 2.88 0.57 12.36
N ARG A 17 1.56 0.31 12.29
CA ARG A 17 0.82 0.16 11.03
C ARG A 17 0.76 1.47 10.27
N LEU A 18 0.37 2.56 10.94
CA LEU A 18 0.37 3.93 10.40
C LEU A 18 1.78 4.37 9.96
N ARG A 19 2.82 4.02 10.73
CA ARG A 19 4.22 4.36 10.39
C ARG A 19 4.74 3.64 9.14
N GLN A 20 4.09 2.55 8.72
CA GLN A 20 4.41 1.79 7.51
C GLN A 20 3.43 2.06 6.36
N ALA A 21 2.40 2.91 6.58
CA ALA A 21 1.18 2.98 5.79
C ALA A 21 1.25 3.85 4.51
N SER A 22 2.29 3.71 3.71
CA SER A 22 2.24 4.21 2.34
C SER A 22 2.99 3.25 1.43
N CYS A 23 2.23 2.41 0.72
CA CYS A 23 2.77 1.57 -0.35
C CYS A 23 2.35 2.18 -1.69
N ILE A 24 3.32 2.40 -2.58
CA ILE A 24 3.05 2.77 -3.97
C ILE A 24 3.48 1.59 -4.82
N THR A 25 2.51 0.96 -5.48
CA THR A 25 2.75 -0.15 -6.40
C THR A 25 2.60 0.34 -7.84
N VAL A 26 3.59 0.07 -8.68
CA VAL A 26 3.48 0.26 -10.13
C VAL A 26 2.80 -0.95 -10.73
N GLU A 27 1.54 -0.83 -11.15
CA GLU A 27 0.79 -1.93 -11.78
C GLU A 27 1.24 -2.14 -13.24
N SER A 28 1.56 -1.06 -13.95
CA SER A 28 2.16 -1.13 -15.29
C SER A 28 2.81 0.19 -15.70
N ALA A 29 3.85 0.11 -16.54
CA ALA A 29 4.51 1.26 -17.13
C ALA A 29 4.55 1.10 -18.66
N LEU A 30 3.77 1.93 -19.36
CA LEU A 30 3.82 2.12 -20.80
C LEU A 30 4.64 3.39 -21.11
N ARG A 31 5.15 3.50 -22.34
CA ARG A 31 6.14 4.52 -22.75
C ARG A 31 5.93 5.93 -22.18
N ASN A 32 4.69 6.40 -22.12
CA ASN A 32 4.33 7.73 -21.60
C ASN A 32 3.29 7.69 -20.47
N LYS A 33 2.96 6.51 -19.93
CA LYS A 33 1.88 6.34 -18.95
C LYS A 33 2.26 5.31 -17.90
N VAL A 34 2.04 5.63 -16.63
CA VAL A 34 2.24 4.72 -15.50
C VAL A 34 0.90 4.54 -14.78
N ASN A 35 0.51 3.28 -14.59
CA ASN A 35 -0.61 2.92 -13.74
C ASN A 35 -0.07 2.60 -12.35
N LEU A 36 -0.55 3.34 -11.35
CA LEU A 36 -0.15 3.22 -9.96
C LEU A 36 -1.34 2.77 -9.13
N ASN A 37 -1.08 1.91 -8.15
CA ASN A 37 -1.98 1.66 -7.04
C ASN A 37 -1.31 2.18 -5.77
N VAL A 38 -1.91 3.19 -5.15
CA VAL A 38 -1.43 3.78 -3.90
C VAL A 38 -2.32 3.27 -2.78
N GLU A 39 -1.70 2.71 -1.74
CA GLU A 39 -2.39 2.12 -0.59
C GLU A 39 -1.88 2.75 0.70
N TRP A 40 -2.82 3.15 1.55
CA TRP A 40 -2.54 3.75 2.86
C TRP A 40 -3.55 3.28 3.89
N TYR A 41 -3.30 3.60 5.15
CA TYR A 41 -4.25 3.37 6.24
C TYR A 41 -4.70 4.72 6.78
N ASP A 42 -6.00 4.86 7.07
CA ASP A 42 -6.52 6.07 7.70
C ASP A 42 -6.26 6.10 9.21
N VAL A 43 -6.68 7.18 9.89
CA VAL A 43 -6.51 7.38 11.34
C VAL A 43 -7.20 6.30 12.19
N HIS A 44 -8.18 5.59 11.62
CA HIS A 44 -8.89 4.48 12.24
C HIS A 44 -8.22 3.12 11.93
N GLY A 45 -7.19 3.11 11.09
CA GLY A 45 -6.48 1.92 10.66
C GLY A 45 -7.22 1.14 9.56
N GLU A 46 -8.19 1.76 8.88
CA GLU A 46 -8.85 1.18 7.72
C GLU A 46 -7.97 1.35 6.47
N GLN A 47 -7.85 0.29 5.68
CA GLN A 47 -7.06 0.33 4.45
C GLN A 47 -7.83 1.10 3.37
N GLN A 48 -7.16 2.10 2.82
CA GLN A 48 -7.62 2.87 1.67
C GLN A 48 -6.73 2.53 0.48
N ASN A 49 -7.31 2.54 -0.72
CA ASN A 49 -6.56 2.43 -1.96
C ASN A 49 -7.07 3.41 -3.00
N GLN A 50 -6.18 3.82 -3.89
CA GLN A 50 -6.54 4.62 -5.04
C GLN A 50 -5.64 4.30 -6.23
N LYS A 51 -6.30 4.09 -7.38
CA LYS A 51 -5.63 3.84 -8.65
C LYS A 51 -5.47 5.13 -9.43
N PHE A 52 -4.30 5.31 -10.01
CA PHE A 52 -3.97 6.44 -10.85
C PHE A 52 -3.40 5.97 -12.19
N THR A 53 -3.77 6.68 -13.25
CA THR A 53 -3.05 6.61 -14.54
C THR A 53 -2.42 7.97 -14.78
N ILE A 54 -1.12 8.06 -14.57
CA ILE A 54 -0.36 9.31 -14.73
C ILE A 54 0.49 9.28 -15.99
N ALA A 55 0.76 10.45 -16.56
CA ALA A 55 1.75 10.57 -17.61
C ALA A 55 3.17 10.50 -17.02
N ALA A 56 4.15 10.13 -17.85
CA ALA A 56 5.56 10.19 -17.43
C ALA A 56 5.94 11.63 -17.07
N GLY A 57 6.54 11.82 -15.89
CA GLY A 57 6.94 13.14 -15.38
C GLY A 57 5.82 13.92 -14.67
N SER A 58 4.64 13.34 -14.46
CA SER A 58 3.58 13.96 -13.65
C SER A 58 3.89 13.89 -12.15
N VAL A 59 3.44 14.91 -11.42
CA VAL A 59 3.45 14.97 -9.95
C VAL A 59 2.05 14.70 -9.43
N ILE A 60 1.93 13.91 -8.35
CA ILE A 60 0.67 13.70 -7.62
C ILE A 60 0.82 14.44 -6.29
N GLU A 61 -0.10 15.37 -6.00
CA GLU A 61 -0.14 16.17 -4.75
C GLU A 61 -1.42 15.84 -3.98
N PHE A 62 -1.31 15.81 -2.64
CA PHE A 62 -2.40 15.51 -1.70
C PHE A 62 -2.36 16.48 -0.53
#